data_AF-A0A931ZNP6-F1
#
_entry.id   AF-A0A931ZNP6-F1
#
_cell.length_a   1.000
_cell.length_b   1.000
_cell.length_c   1.000
_cell.angle_alpha   90.00
_cell.angle_beta   90.00
_cell.angle_gamma   90.00
#
_symmetry.space_group_name_H-M   'P 1'
#
loop_
_entity.id
_entity.type
_entity.pdbx_description
1 polymer ?
#
loop_
_entity_poly.entity_id
_entity_poly.type
_entity_poly.pdbx_seq_one_letter_code
_entity_poly.pdbx_strand_id
1 'polypeptide(L)'
;MDNIKQLGDLKKMRDQAMEIQKKLSGIKITVEHRGVTVVMTADQKVVSISGESDFEKITEAVNEALKQSQKVAADEMKGLMGGLGIPGM
;
A
#
# COMPACT_ATOMS: atom_id res chain seq x y z
N MET A 1 -23.29 -0.19 -28.88
CA MET A 1 -23.49 -0.94 -27.61
C MET A 1 -22.16 -1.19 -26.90
N ASP A 2 -21.04 -1.24 -27.63
CA ASP A 2 -19.70 -1.52 -27.07
C ASP A 2 -19.15 -0.40 -26.19
N ASN A 3 -19.39 0.87 -26.51
CA ASN A 3 -18.96 2.00 -25.69
C ASN A 3 -19.61 2.03 -24.29
N ILE A 4 -20.85 1.56 -24.15
CA ILE A 4 -21.56 1.50 -22.86
C ILE A 4 -20.98 0.39 -21.98
N LYS A 5 -20.62 -0.76 -22.59
CA LYS A 5 -19.94 -1.85 -21.88
C LYS A 5 -18.55 -1.41 -21.39
N GLN A 6 -17.75 -0.81 -22.27
CA GLN A 6 -16.41 -0.27 -21.93
C GLN A 6 -16.47 0.76 -20.78
N LEU A 7 -17.45 1.67 -20.80
CA LEU A 7 -17.63 2.65 -19.73
C LEU A 7 -18.04 1.99 -18.40
N GLY A 8 -18.87 0.95 -18.45
CA GLY A 8 -19.25 0.16 -17.28
C GLY A 8 -18.06 -0.57 -16.65
N ASP A 9 -17.19 -1.15 -17.48
CA ASP A 9 -16.00 -1.87 -17.03
C ASP A 9 -14.95 -0.90 -16.44
N LEU A 10 -14.76 0.27 -17.05
CA LEU A 10 -13.90 1.33 -16.52
C LEU A 10 -14.36 1.81 -15.14
N LYS A 11 -15.67 2.00 -14.97
CA LYS A 11 -16.24 2.42 -13.68
C LYS A 11 -16.01 1.38 -12.59
N LYS A 12 -16.25 0.09 -12.90
CA LYS A 12 -15.98 -1.01 -11.95
C LYS A 12 -14.52 -1.06 -11.53
N MET A 13 -13.59 -0.96 -12.48
CA MET A 13 -12.16 -0.95 -12.19
C MET A 13 -11.77 0.21 -11.27
N ARG A 14 -12.31 1.42 -11.53
CA ARG A 14 -12.09 2.59 -10.67
C ARG A 14 -12.63 2.35 -9.26
N ASP A 15 -13.84 1.81 -9.14
CA ASP A 15 -14.48 1.58 -7.85
C ASP A 15 -13.69 0.52 -7.03
N GLN A 16 -13.19 -0.54 -7.69
CA GLN A 16 -12.29 -1.52 -7.08
C GLN A 16 -10.96 -0.90 -6.63
N ALA A 17 -10.34 -0.07 -7.46
CA ALA A 17 -9.10 0.61 -7.12
C ALA A 17 -9.26 1.53 -5.90
N MET A 18 -10.39 2.25 -5.79
CA MET A 18 -10.71 3.08 -4.62
C MET A 18 -10.88 2.23 -3.34
N GLU A 19 -11.50 1.05 -3.44
CA GLU A 19 -11.65 0.15 -2.30
C GLU A 19 -10.29 -0.37 -1.82
N ILE A 20 -9.43 -0.79 -2.75
CA ILE A 20 -8.05 -1.22 -2.46
C ILE A 20 -7.29 -0.08 -1.78
N GLN A 21 -7.31 1.12 -2.38
CA GLN A 21 -6.63 2.29 -1.83
C GLN A 21 -7.11 2.60 -0.41
N LYS A 22 -8.42 2.58 -0.17
CA LYS A 22 -9.00 2.82 1.16
C LYS A 22 -8.51 1.79 2.17
N LYS A 23 -8.49 0.51 1.80
CA LYS A 23 -8.00 -0.58 2.66
C LYS A 23 -6.51 -0.37 3.00
N LEU A 24 -5.67 -0.17 1.99
CA LEU A 24 -4.23 0.03 2.17
C LEU A 24 -3.91 1.26 3.03
N SER A 25 -4.66 2.35 2.88
CA SER A 25 -4.49 3.58 3.68
C SER A 25 -4.80 3.39 5.18
N GLY A 26 -5.60 2.37 5.52
CA GLY A 26 -5.95 2.05 6.91
C GLY A 26 -4.89 1.20 7.63
N ILE A 27 -4.01 0.53 6.88
CA ILE A 27 -3.01 -0.38 7.43
C ILE A 27 -1.74 0.40 7.72
N LYS A 28 -1.34 0.47 9.00
CA LYS A 28 -0.09 1.11 9.42
C LYS A 28 0.99 0.05 9.62
N ILE A 29 2.14 0.27 9.00
CA ILE A 29 3.40 -0.44 9.19
C ILE A 29 4.29 0.44 10.06
N THR A 30 4.86 -0.13 11.11
CA THR A 30 5.87 0.52 11.95
C THR A 30 7.18 -0.22 11.79
N VAL A 31 8.23 0.51 11.41
CA VAL A 31 9.59 0.00 11.29
C VAL A 31 10.48 0.77 12.25
N GLU A 32 11.24 0.04 13.06
CA GLU A 32 12.33 0.58 13.85
C GLU A 32 13.64 0.09 13.24
N HIS A 33 14.50 1.02 12.84
CA HIS A 33 15.79 0.72 12.22
C HIS A 33 16.82 1.74 12.67
N ARG A 34 17.92 1.26 13.26
CA ARG A 34 19.05 2.10 13.75
C ARG A 34 18.61 3.29 14.60
N GLY A 35 17.66 3.11 15.51
CA GLY A 35 17.19 4.19 16.40
C GLY A 35 16.23 5.19 15.75
N VAL A 36 15.80 4.95 14.51
CA VAL A 36 14.75 5.71 13.83
C VAL A 36 13.51 4.82 13.71
N THR A 37 12.37 5.35 14.14
CA THR A 37 11.05 4.72 13.97
C THR A 37 10.27 5.44 12.88
N VAL A 38 9.85 4.69 11.86
CA VAL A 38 9.01 5.16 10.75
C VAL A 38 7.66 4.47 10.83
N VAL A 39 6.59 5.27 10.82
CA VAL A 39 5.22 4.78 10.63
C VAL A 39 4.78 5.15 9.22
N MET A 40 4.43 4.14 8.42
CA MET A 40 4.01 4.27 7.03
C MET A 40 2.73 3.49 6.79
N THR A 41 1.82 3.97 5.95
CA THR A 41 0.66 3.18 5.55
C THR A 41 1.00 2.20 4.42
N ALA A 42 0.16 1.18 4.19
CA ALA A 42 0.40 0.22 3.11
C ALA A 42 0.23 0.84 1.71
N ASP A 43 -0.43 1.99 1.58
CA ASP A 43 -0.42 2.83 0.36
C ASP A 43 0.79 3.79 0.29
N GLN A 44 1.83 3.53 1.09
CA GLN A 44 3.15 4.19 1.07
C GLN A 44 3.14 5.66 1.51
N LYS A 45 2.19 6.06 2.36
CA LYS A 45 2.21 7.40 2.98
C LYS A 45 2.96 7.37 4.30
N VAL A 46 4.01 8.17 4.42
CA VAL A 46 4.71 8.38 5.70
C VAL A 46 3.78 9.15 6.65
N VAL A 47 3.49 8.55 7.80
CA VAL A 47 2.63 9.13 8.85
C VAL A 47 3.48 9.87 9.88
N SER A 48 4.59 9.27 10.30
CA SER A 48 5.52 9.89 11.25
C SER A 48 6.91 9.28 11.14
N ILE A 49 7.92 10.10 11.44
CA ILE A 49 9.30 9.69 11.67
C ILE A 49 9.70 10.23 13.04
N SER A 50 10.32 9.40 13.86
CA SER A 50 10.78 9.77 15.21
C SER A 50 12.07 9.04 15.56
N GLY A 51 12.80 9.54 16.55
CA GLY A 51 14.08 8.97 16.99
C GLY A 51 15.27 9.83 16.58
N GLU A 52 16.37 9.18 16.19
CA GLU A 52 17.61 9.87 15.83
C GLU A 52 17.44 10.84 14.65
N SER A 53 18.09 12.00 14.74
CA SER A 53 18.08 13.04 13.70
C SER A 53 19.31 12.95 12.79
N ASP A 54 19.56 11.75 12.27
CA ASP A 54 20.62 11.46 11.32
C ASP A 54 20.01 11.09 9.95
N PHE A 55 20.38 11.82 8.90
CA PHE A 55 19.73 11.66 7.59
C PHE A 55 20.02 10.31 6.93
N GLU A 56 21.18 9.70 7.17
CA GLU A 56 21.52 8.39 6.61
C GLU A 56 20.66 7.31 7.27
N LYS A 57 20.57 7.33 8.61
CA LYS A 57 19.71 6.41 9.37
C LYS A 57 18.23 6.57 9.00
N ILE A 58 17.75 7.80 8.85
CA ILE A 58 16.36 8.08 8.42
C ILE A 58 16.12 7.51 7.03
N THR A 59 17.05 7.72 6.09
CA THR A 59 16.93 7.21 4.72
C THR A 59 16.83 5.69 4.70
N GLU A 60 17.68 5.01 5.48
CA GLU A 60 17.61 3.55 5.60
C GLU A 60 16.29 3.07 6.21
N ALA A 61 15.83 3.70 7.30
CA ALA A 61 14.59 3.32 7.98
C ALA A 61 13.36 3.53 7.07
N VAL A 62 13.33 4.60 6.29
CA VAL A 62 12.27 4.85 5.31
C VAL A 62 12.29 3.82 4.19
N ASN A 63 13.47 3.45 3.68
CA ASN A 63 13.59 2.39 2.67
C ASN A 63 13.12 1.03 3.20
N GLU A 64 13.40 0.72 4.46
CA GLU A 64 12.92 -0.51 5.09
C GLU A 64 11.39 -0.48 5.28
N ALA A 65 10.82 0.63 5.74
CA ALA A 65 9.37 0.82 5.80
C ALA A 65 8.70 0.71 4.42
N LEU A 66 9.35 1.20 3.36
CA LEU A 66 8.87 1.07 1.99
C LEU A 66 8.84 -0.40 1.53
N LYS A 67 9.90 -1.17 1.80
CA LYS A 67 9.91 -2.62 1.47
C LYS A 67 8.81 -3.37 2.22
N GLN A 68 8.62 -3.08 3.50
CA GLN A 68 7.59 -3.73 4.30
C GLN A 68 6.17 -3.36 3.84
N SER A 69 5.92 -2.07 3.51
CA SER A 69 4.62 -1.65 2.98
C SER A 69 4.30 -2.31 1.63
N GLN A 70 5.29 -2.47 0.75
CA GLN A 70 5.11 -3.20 -0.52
C GLN A 70 4.75 -4.67 -0.31
N LYS A 71 5.38 -5.34 0.66
CA LYS A 71 5.05 -6.73 1.00
C LYS A 71 3.62 -6.85 1.53
N VAL A 72 3.23 -5.99 2.47
CA VAL A 72 1.87 -5.95 3.04
C VAL A 72 0.84 -5.64 1.94
N ALA A 73 1.10 -4.65 1.10
CA ALA A 73 0.21 -4.30 -0.01
C ALA A 73 0.08 -5.44 -1.02
N ALA A 74 1.16 -6.15 -1.34
CA ALA A 74 1.12 -7.30 -2.23
C ALA A 74 0.27 -8.45 -1.66
N ASP A 75 0.37 -8.72 -0.36
CA ASP A 75 -0.41 -9.77 0.28
C ASP A 75 -1.89 -9.40 0.40
N GLU A 76 -2.21 -8.14 0.69
CA GLU A 76 -3.59 -7.62 0.65
C GLU A 76 -4.20 -7.67 -0.76
N MET A 77 -3.44 -7.27 -1.77
CA MET A 77 -3.89 -7.34 -3.17
C MET A 77 -4.17 -8.78 -3.60
N LYS A 78 -3.32 -9.75 -3.21
CA LYS A 78 -3.58 -11.18 -3.47
C LYS A 78 -4.86 -11.66 -2.79
N GLY A 79 -5.10 -11.28 -1.53
CA GLY A 79 -6.31 -11.63 -0.81
C GLY A 79 -7.57 -11.10 -1.48
N LEU A 80 -7.54 -9.85 -1.97
CA LEU A 80 -8.66 -9.23 -2.69
C LEU A 80 -8.90 -9.89 -4.06
N MET A 81 -7.83 -10.17 -4.82
CA MET A 81 -7.95 -10.87 -6.10
C MET A 81 -8.48 -12.30 -5.95
N GLY A 82 -8.02 -13.02 -4.93
CA GLY A 82 -8.50 -14.36 -4.59
C GLY A 82 -9.97 -14.38 -4.14
N GLY A 83 -10.40 -13.39 -3.34
CA GLY A 83 -11.78 -13.24 -2.89
C GLY A 83 -12.76 -12.80 -3.99
N LEU A 84 -12.27 -12.12 -5.03
CA LEU A 84 -13.06 -11.69 -6.19
C LEU A 84 -13.16 -12.77 -7.28
N GLY A 85 -12.53 -13.94 -7.08
CA GLY A 85 -12.56 -15.03 -8.05
C GLY A 85 -11.88 -14.70 -9.38
N ILE A 86 -11.00 -13.70 -9.41
CA ILE A 86 -10.15 -13.40 -10.57
C ILE A 86 -8.91 -14.30 -10.45
N PRO A 87 -8.81 -15.39 -11.24
CA PRO A 87 -7.67 -16.29 -11.18
C PRO A 87 -6.41 -15.54 -11.62
N GLY A 88 -5.30 -15.84 -10.96
CA GLY A 88 -4.02 -15.15 -11.12
C GLY A 88 -3.69 -14.78 -12.58
N MET A 89 -3.34 -13.51 -12.77
CA MET A 89 -2.42 -13.12 -13.84
C MET A 89 -0.99 -13.35 -13.38
#